data_AF-A0A4P7UCI1-F1
#
_entry.id   AF-A0A4P7UCI1-F1
#
_cell.length_a   1.000
_cell.length_b   1.000
_cell.length_c   1.000
_cell.angle_alpha   90.00
_cell.angle_beta   90.00
_cell.angle_gamma   90.00
#
_symmetry.space_group_name_H-M   'P 1'
#
loop_
_entity.id
_entity.type
_entity.pdbx_description
1 polymer ?
#
loop_
_entity_poly.entity_id
_entity_poly.type
_entity_poly.pdbx_seq_one_letter_code
_entity_poly.pdbx_strand_id
1 'polypeptide(L)'
;MTTATVRAWLVEALTDRAPTSPLDVARAVWLRHESDLRSGGDLVLTWQLDLHAAAAAMVAEGTLVVDADGRWLLVGTPAPGRGQGPWSDEEIAVAVAAYVALLRAEHAGRPLHRSGVVADVLARTGRTPPQLDAMMANVSAVVQEHGYVPLSTFPPRSNVPRGVRPAVAAALAQE
;
A
#
# COMPACT_ATOMS: atom_id res chain seq x y z
N MET A 1 -25.15 13.70 6.96
CA MET A 1 -24.30 12.90 7.87
C MET A 1 -23.77 13.80 9.00
N THR A 2 -23.25 13.27 10.12
CA THR A 2 -22.67 14.15 11.17
C THR A 2 -21.19 14.45 10.91
N THR A 3 -20.73 15.66 11.23
CA THR A 3 -19.32 16.06 11.10
C THR A 3 -18.37 15.17 11.90
N ALA A 4 -18.83 14.65 13.05
CA ALA A 4 -18.06 13.73 13.88
C ALA A 4 -17.82 12.38 13.19
N THR A 5 -18.85 11.83 12.53
CA THR A 5 -18.74 10.58 11.75
C THR A 5 -17.74 10.74 10.61
N VAL A 6 -17.86 11.82 9.83
CA VAL A 6 -16.98 12.07 8.68
C VAL A 6 -15.53 12.28 9.10
N ARG A 7 -15.33 13.01 10.21
CA ARG A 7 -13.99 13.18 10.80
C ARG A 7 -13.37 11.84 11.18
N ALA A 8 -14.13 10.94 11.81
CA ALA A 8 -13.63 9.62 12.21
C ALA A 8 -13.19 8.81 10.98
N TRP A 9 -13.99 8.78 9.92
CA TRP A 9 -13.65 8.09 8.67
C TRP A 9 -12.44 8.69 7.96
N LEU A 10 -12.27 10.02 8.04
CA LEU A 10 -11.09 10.70 7.50
C LEU A 10 -9.82 10.33 8.28
N VAL A 11 -9.90 10.28 9.61
CA VAL A 11 -8.78 9.84 10.45
C VAL A 11 -8.42 8.37 10.17
N GLU A 12 -9.42 7.49 10.06
CA GLU A 12 -9.23 6.08 9.71
C GLU A 12 -8.53 5.93 8.34
N ALA A 13 -9.04 6.61 7.32
CA ALA A 13 -8.48 6.56 5.97
C ALA A 13 -7.03 7.11 5.91
N LEU A 14 -6.71 8.14 6.68
CA LEU A 14 -5.38 8.73 6.73
C LEU A 14 -4.38 7.93 7.58
N THR A 15 -4.85 7.24 8.63
CA THR A 15 -3.99 6.37 9.46
C THR A 15 -3.38 5.25 8.62
N ASP A 16 -4.15 4.71 7.67
CA ASP A 16 -3.70 3.58 6.85
C ASP A 16 -2.75 3.97 5.72
N ARG A 17 -2.85 5.20 5.17
CA ARG A 17 -2.25 5.53 3.86
C ARG A 17 -1.67 6.94 3.70
N ALA A 18 -1.53 7.75 4.74
CA ALA A 18 -0.97 9.12 4.62
C ALA A 18 0.52 9.14 4.18
N PRO A 19 1.10 10.27 3.72
CA PRO A 19 0.37 11.35 3.07
C PRO A 19 -0.32 10.82 1.80
N THR A 20 -1.60 11.11 1.63
CA THR A 20 -2.40 10.62 0.48
C THR A 20 -3.25 11.70 -0.15
N SER A 21 -3.69 11.49 -1.39
CA SER A 21 -4.52 12.50 -2.07
C SER A 21 -5.94 12.53 -1.48
N PRO A 22 -6.65 13.67 -1.53
CA PRO A 22 -8.06 13.74 -1.13
C PRO A 22 -8.92 12.70 -1.85
N LEU A 23 -8.59 12.39 -3.11
CA LEU A 23 -9.27 11.38 -3.91
C LEU A 23 -9.08 9.97 -3.35
N ASP A 24 -7.85 9.63 -2.93
CA ASP A 24 -7.56 8.34 -2.33
C ASP A 24 -8.21 8.19 -0.95
N VAL A 25 -8.29 9.27 -0.16
CA VAL A 25 -9.09 9.30 1.07
C VAL A 25 -10.55 9.00 0.75
N ALA A 26 -11.15 9.72 -0.21
CA ALA A 26 -12.55 9.53 -0.59
C ALA A 26 -12.81 8.09 -1.08
N ARG A 27 -11.90 7.52 -1.88
CA ARG A 27 -11.99 6.12 -2.33
C ARG A 27 -11.93 5.15 -1.16
N ALA A 28 -11.04 5.37 -0.21
CA ALA A 28 -10.87 4.51 0.95
C ALA A 28 -12.09 4.57 1.89
N VAL A 29 -12.66 5.76 2.09
CA VAL A 29 -13.92 5.96 2.83
C VAL A 29 -15.06 5.23 2.14
N TRP A 30 -15.21 5.37 0.82
CA TRP A 30 -16.24 4.66 0.06
C TRP A 30 -16.11 3.14 0.24
N LEU A 31 -14.92 2.58 0.05
CA LEU A 31 -14.71 1.13 0.13
C LEU A 31 -15.05 0.53 1.51
N ARG A 32 -14.89 1.30 2.59
CA ARG A 32 -15.15 0.83 3.96
C ARG A 32 -16.56 1.13 4.45
N HIS A 33 -17.10 2.29 4.09
CA HIS A 33 -18.35 2.83 4.66
C HIS A 33 -19.47 2.94 3.62
N GLU A 34 -19.37 2.26 2.47
CA GLU A 34 -20.42 2.27 1.45
C GLU A 34 -21.78 1.88 2.04
N SER A 35 -21.84 0.85 2.88
CA SER A 35 -23.09 0.42 3.52
C SER A 35 -23.68 1.53 4.41
N ASP A 36 -22.84 2.20 5.19
CA ASP A 36 -23.27 3.31 6.07
C ASP A 36 -23.78 4.50 5.25
N LEU A 37 -23.08 4.85 4.16
CA LEU A 37 -23.47 5.92 3.22
C LEU A 37 -24.82 5.62 2.55
N ARG A 38 -25.02 4.38 2.10
CA ARG A 38 -26.28 3.91 1.50
C ARG A 38 -27.42 3.94 2.50
N SER A 39 -27.20 3.47 3.73
CA SER A 39 -28.20 3.47 4.80
C SER A 39 -28.54 4.88 5.29
N GLY A 40 -27.60 5.83 5.22
CA GLY A 40 -27.81 7.23 5.53
C GLY A 40 -28.60 8.03 4.49
N GLY A 41 -28.96 7.41 3.35
CA GLY A 41 -29.68 8.06 2.25
C GLY A 41 -28.83 9.04 1.45
N ASP A 42 -27.51 9.10 1.70
CA ASP A 42 -26.58 10.04 1.07
C ASP A 42 -25.84 9.36 -0.10
N LEU A 43 -26.63 9.03 -1.12
CA LEU A 43 -26.13 8.42 -2.36
C LEU A 43 -25.61 9.47 -3.37
N VAL A 44 -25.70 10.77 -3.07
CA VAL A 44 -25.56 11.88 -4.04
C VAL A 44 -24.25 12.66 -3.84
N LEU A 45 -23.16 11.98 -3.45
CA LEU A 45 -21.82 12.57 -3.27
C LEU A 45 -21.75 13.75 -2.27
N THR A 46 -22.80 14.01 -1.48
CA THR A 46 -22.83 15.16 -0.55
C THR A 46 -21.87 14.94 0.61
N TRP A 47 -21.71 13.69 1.02
CA TRP A 47 -20.66 13.26 1.95
C TRP A 47 -19.24 13.66 1.55
N GLN A 48 -18.96 13.86 0.25
CA GLN A 48 -17.63 14.31 -0.20
C GLN A 48 -17.40 15.78 0.16
N LEU A 49 -18.45 16.61 0.13
CA LEU A 49 -18.38 18.00 0.60
C LEU A 49 -18.18 18.04 2.11
N ASP A 50 -18.90 17.19 2.86
CA ASP A 50 -18.70 17.05 4.30
C ASP A 50 -17.25 16.60 4.62
N LEU A 51 -16.68 15.72 3.80
CA LEU A 51 -15.30 15.23 3.94
C LEU A 51 -14.29 16.35 3.71
N HIS A 52 -14.47 17.16 2.68
CA HIS A 52 -13.65 18.34 2.45
C HIS A 52 -13.78 19.38 3.56
N ALA A 53 -15.00 19.63 4.05
CA ALA A 53 -15.24 20.56 5.16
C ALA A 53 -14.59 20.07 6.46
N ALA A 54 -14.68 18.77 6.75
CA ALA A 54 -14.02 18.16 7.91
C ALA A 54 -12.49 18.26 7.80
N ALA A 55 -11.92 18.00 6.62
CA ALA A 55 -10.48 18.14 6.38
C ALA A 55 -10.02 19.59 6.60
N ALA A 56 -10.75 20.57 6.05
CA ALA A 56 -10.45 21.99 6.22
C ALA A 56 -10.49 22.41 7.70
N ALA A 57 -11.48 21.92 8.46
CA ALA A 57 -11.55 22.15 9.90
C ALA A 57 -10.35 21.56 10.64
N MET A 58 -9.93 20.34 10.28
CA MET A 58 -8.75 19.70 10.89
C MET A 58 -7.44 20.41 10.55
N VAL A 59 -7.32 21.01 9.36
CA VAL A 59 -6.19 21.89 9.01
C VAL A 59 -6.19 23.14 9.89
N ALA A 60 -7.34 23.78 10.05
CA ALA A 60 -7.47 24.97 10.90
C ALA A 60 -7.17 24.67 12.38
N GLU A 61 -7.51 23.47 12.85
CA GLU A 61 -7.20 22.97 14.19
C GLU A 61 -5.75 22.50 14.35
N GLY A 62 -4.97 22.41 13.26
CA GLY A 62 -3.60 21.90 13.29
C GLY A 62 -3.50 20.39 13.52
N THR A 63 -4.57 19.63 13.29
CA THR A 63 -4.59 18.16 13.38
C THR A 63 -4.39 17.48 12.02
N LEU A 64 -4.45 18.24 10.92
CA LEU A 64 -4.14 17.82 9.57
C LEU A 64 -3.16 18.80 8.92
N VAL A 65 -2.20 18.30 8.14
CA VAL A 65 -1.28 19.07 7.31
C VAL A 65 -1.51 18.70 5.85
N VAL A 66 -1.42 19.69 4.97
CA VAL A 66 -1.41 19.51 3.53
C VAL A 66 0.02 19.73 3.04
N ASP A 67 0.60 18.75 2.36
CA ASP A 67 1.96 18.87 1.81
C ASP A 67 1.98 19.75 0.53
N ALA A 68 3.19 19.99 0.00
CA ALA A 68 3.38 20.80 -1.20
C ALA A 68 2.68 20.23 -2.46
N ASP A 69 2.40 18.92 -2.47
CA ASP A 69 1.72 18.22 -3.55
C ASP A 69 0.18 18.15 -3.34
N GLY A 70 -0.33 18.77 -2.27
CA GLY A 70 -1.76 18.75 -1.93
C GLY A 70 -2.23 17.47 -1.23
N ARG A 71 -1.32 16.63 -0.73
CA ARG A 71 -1.66 15.40 0.01
C ARG A 71 -1.92 15.71 1.48
N TRP A 72 -2.83 14.94 2.07
CA TRP A 72 -3.26 15.08 3.46
C TRP A 72 -2.48 14.14 4.38
N LEU A 73 -2.04 14.69 5.52
CA LEU A 73 -1.27 14.01 6.56
C LEU A 73 -1.81 14.38 7.95
N LEU A 74 -2.09 13.39 8.79
CA LEU A 74 -2.46 13.63 10.18
C LEU A 74 -1.25 14.10 11.00
N VAL A 75 -1.44 15.16 11.79
CA VAL A 75 -0.43 15.66 12.72
C VAL A 75 -0.29 14.69 13.90
N GLY A 76 0.94 14.38 14.27
CA GLY A 76 1.23 13.45 15.38
C GLY A 76 1.00 11.98 15.05
N THR A 77 0.43 11.66 13.88
CA THR A 77 0.60 10.34 13.30
C THR A 77 2.02 10.29 12.76
N PRO A 78 2.86 9.32 13.16
CA PRO A 78 4.14 9.16 12.48
C PRO A 78 3.79 9.06 10.99
N ALA A 79 4.31 9.98 10.16
CA ALA A 79 4.21 9.82 8.71
C ALA A 79 4.55 8.35 8.46
N PRO A 80 3.67 7.53 7.86
CA PRO A 80 3.99 6.12 7.70
C PRO A 80 5.31 6.15 6.97
N GLY A 81 6.31 5.58 7.64
CA GLY A 81 7.67 5.87 7.28
C GLY A 81 7.79 5.50 5.81
N ARG A 82 7.98 6.50 4.93
CA ARG A 82 8.60 6.24 3.63
C ARG A 82 9.74 5.31 3.99
N GLY A 83 9.76 4.07 3.50
CA GLY A 83 10.64 3.06 4.06
C GLY A 83 12.11 3.51 4.04
N GLN A 84 12.52 4.19 5.11
CA GLN A 84 13.80 4.89 5.26
C GLN A 84 14.75 4.04 6.08
N GLY A 85 14.22 3.03 6.77
CA GLY A 85 14.97 2.00 7.47
C GLY A 85 15.20 0.74 6.64
N PRO A 86 15.93 -0.23 7.20
CA PRO A 86 16.05 -1.58 6.63
C PRO A 86 14.66 -2.19 6.40
N TRP A 87 14.57 -3.14 5.47
CA TRP A 87 13.34 -3.89 5.23
C TRP A 87 12.98 -4.71 6.46
N SER A 88 11.77 -4.55 6.97
CA SER A 88 11.20 -5.37 8.04
C SER A 88 10.76 -6.74 7.52
N ASP A 89 10.63 -7.71 8.41
CA ASP A 89 10.20 -9.07 8.04
C ASP A 89 8.81 -9.09 7.40
N GLU A 90 7.89 -8.22 7.85
CA GLU A 90 6.56 -8.09 7.27
C GLU A 90 6.61 -7.52 5.85
N GLU A 91 7.36 -6.44 5.61
CA GLU A 91 7.54 -5.88 4.28
C GLU A 91 8.20 -6.89 3.32
N ILE A 92 9.18 -7.66 3.82
CA ILE A 92 9.83 -8.73 3.07
C ILE A 92 8.81 -9.81 2.69
N ALA A 93 7.99 -10.26 3.64
CA ALA A 93 6.97 -11.27 3.39
C ALA A 93 5.97 -10.80 2.32
N VAL A 94 5.54 -9.53 2.37
CA VAL A 94 4.64 -8.95 1.37
C VAL A 94 5.27 -8.91 -0.02
N ALA A 95 6.52 -8.42 -0.14
CA ALA A 95 7.21 -8.35 -1.42
C ALA A 95 7.49 -9.75 -2.00
N VAL A 96 7.91 -10.70 -1.17
CA VAL A 96 8.19 -12.09 -1.57
C VAL A 96 6.92 -12.79 -2.04
N ALA A 97 5.81 -12.70 -1.29
CA ALA A 97 4.55 -13.31 -1.66
C ALA A 97 4.05 -12.79 -3.02
N ALA A 98 4.18 -11.48 -3.25
CA ALA A 98 3.84 -10.84 -4.52
C ALA A 98 4.73 -11.34 -5.68
N TYR A 99 6.05 -11.47 -5.46
CA TYR A 99 6.96 -12.02 -6.46
C TYR A 99 6.59 -13.46 -6.82
N VAL A 100 6.38 -14.32 -5.82
CA VAL A 100 6.05 -15.75 -6.03
C VAL A 100 4.69 -15.90 -6.73
N ALA A 101 3.71 -15.06 -6.42
CA ALA A 101 2.43 -15.05 -7.13
C ALA A 101 2.59 -14.70 -8.62
N LEU A 102 3.40 -13.68 -8.93
CA LEU A 102 3.74 -13.32 -10.32
C LEU A 102 4.49 -14.45 -11.03
N LEU A 103 5.47 -15.05 -10.36
CA LEU A 103 6.26 -16.17 -10.88
C LEU A 103 5.36 -17.35 -11.27
N ARG A 104 4.46 -17.75 -10.37
CA ARG A 104 3.50 -18.84 -10.60
C ARG A 104 2.54 -18.52 -11.73
N ALA A 105 2.04 -17.28 -11.80
CA ALA A 105 1.17 -16.85 -12.88
C ALA A 105 1.88 -16.94 -14.25
N GLU A 106 3.15 -16.49 -14.34
CA GLU A 106 3.94 -16.59 -15.57
C GLU A 106 4.17 -18.06 -15.98
N HIS A 107 4.58 -18.92 -15.05
CA HIS A 107 4.79 -20.35 -15.33
C HIS A 107 3.51 -21.09 -15.73
N ALA A 108 2.36 -20.67 -15.17
CA ALA A 108 1.06 -21.24 -15.52
C ALA A 108 0.44 -20.61 -16.78
N GLY A 109 1.09 -19.64 -17.41
CA GLY A 109 0.54 -18.87 -18.53
C GLY A 109 -0.72 -18.09 -18.17
N ARG A 110 -0.93 -17.79 -16.88
CA ARG A 110 -2.11 -17.05 -16.39
C ARG A 110 -1.86 -15.56 -16.50
N PRO A 111 -2.85 -14.77 -16.97
CA PRO A 111 -2.72 -13.32 -16.98
C PRO A 111 -2.82 -12.79 -15.55
N LEU A 112 -1.72 -12.27 -15.02
CA LEU A 112 -1.72 -11.48 -13.78
C LEU A 112 -1.25 -10.06 -14.09
N HIS A 113 -2.07 -9.06 -13.74
CA HIS A 113 -1.73 -7.66 -13.97
C HIS A 113 -0.67 -7.20 -12.98
N ARG A 114 0.60 -7.25 -13.41
CA ARG A 114 1.75 -6.78 -12.64
C ARG A 114 1.57 -5.40 -12.03
N SER A 115 1.00 -4.45 -12.78
CA SER A 115 0.79 -3.08 -12.31
C SER A 115 -0.07 -3.03 -11.04
N GLY A 116 -1.10 -3.87 -10.96
CA GLY A 116 -1.95 -4.00 -9.77
C GLY A 116 -1.20 -4.58 -8.58
N VAL A 117 -0.40 -5.64 -8.81
CA VAL A 117 0.42 -6.28 -7.77
C VAL A 117 1.46 -5.31 -7.21
N VAL A 118 2.16 -4.58 -8.09
CA VAL A 118 3.14 -3.56 -7.69
C VAL A 118 2.47 -2.45 -6.87
N ALA A 119 1.32 -1.94 -7.32
CA ALA A 119 0.58 -0.91 -6.60
C ALA A 119 0.15 -1.36 -5.20
N ASP A 120 -0.29 -2.61 -5.04
CA ASP A 120 -0.65 -3.18 -3.74
C ASP A 120 0.55 -3.25 -2.79
N VAL A 121 1.70 -3.77 -3.26
CA VAL A 121 2.92 -3.86 -2.43
C VAL A 121 3.39 -2.48 -1.99
N LEU A 122 3.40 -1.49 -2.89
CA LEU A 122 3.80 -0.13 -2.54
C LEU A 122 2.84 0.49 -1.51
N ALA A 123 1.53 0.27 -1.67
CA ALA A 123 0.53 0.76 -0.72
C ALA A 123 0.65 0.12 0.67
N ARG A 124 1.03 -1.17 0.75
CA ARG A 124 1.17 -1.90 2.00
C ARG A 124 2.50 -1.69 2.72
N THR A 125 3.55 -1.36 1.98
CA THR A 125 4.91 -1.21 2.54
C THR A 125 5.35 0.24 2.70
N GLY A 126 4.70 1.20 2.02
CA GLY A 126 5.17 2.59 1.98
C GLY A 126 6.54 2.76 1.29
N ARG A 127 7.04 1.73 0.60
CA ARG A 127 8.29 1.78 -0.17
C ARG A 127 8.06 2.51 -1.50
N THR A 128 9.16 2.99 -2.07
CA THR A 128 9.15 3.59 -3.41
C THR A 128 9.30 2.53 -4.51
N PRO A 129 8.86 2.80 -5.76
CA PRO A 129 9.04 1.87 -6.86
C PRO A 129 10.50 1.40 -7.06
N PRO A 130 11.53 2.29 -7.01
CA PRO A 130 12.92 1.85 -7.15
C PRO A 130 13.39 0.91 -6.01
N GLN A 131 12.91 1.13 -4.78
CA GLN A 131 13.22 0.26 -3.66
C GLN A 131 12.57 -1.12 -3.83
N LEU A 132 11.33 -1.14 -4.30
CA LEU A 132 10.63 -2.40 -4.58
C LEU A 132 11.31 -3.16 -5.72
N ASP A 133 11.66 -2.49 -6.83
CA ASP A 133 12.39 -3.12 -7.94
C ASP A 133 13.71 -3.74 -7.48
N ALA A 134 14.44 -3.04 -6.61
CA ALA A 134 15.66 -3.57 -6.00
C ALA A 134 15.38 -4.80 -5.12
N MET A 135 14.31 -4.78 -4.32
CA MET A 135 13.89 -5.94 -3.53
C MET A 135 13.50 -7.12 -4.42
N MET A 136 12.70 -6.90 -5.47
CA MET A 136 12.29 -7.95 -6.41
C MET A 136 13.49 -8.59 -7.13
N ALA A 137 14.52 -7.79 -7.46
CA ALA A 137 15.79 -8.28 -7.99
C ALA A 137 16.60 -9.11 -6.97
N ASN A 138 16.55 -8.77 -5.69
CA ASN A 138 17.16 -9.58 -4.63
C ASN A 138 16.39 -10.90 -4.41
N VAL A 139 15.06 -10.84 -4.45
CA VAL A 139 14.19 -12.03 -4.38
C VAL A 139 14.45 -12.96 -5.56
N SER A 140 14.60 -12.42 -6.77
CA SER A 140 14.86 -13.24 -7.96
C SER A 140 16.18 -14.02 -7.89
N ALA A 141 17.20 -13.45 -7.25
CA ALA A 141 18.44 -14.19 -6.97
C ALA A 141 18.19 -15.38 -6.05
N VAL A 142 17.41 -15.20 -4.98
CA VAL A 142 17.09 -16.31 -4.06
C VAL A 142 16.20 -17.36 -4.73
N VAL A 143 15.21 -16.94 -5.51
CA VAL A 143 14.36 -17.87 -6.29
C VAL A 143 15.21 -18.72 -7.25
N GLN A 144 16.23 -18.12 -7.86
CA GLN A 144 17.20 -18.83 -8.69
C GLN A 144 18.06 -19.82 -7.87
N GLU A 145 18.46 -19.48 -6.64
CA GLU A 145 19.14 -20.40 -5.71
C GLU A 145 18.29 -21.67 -5.45
N HIS A 146 16.96 -21.57 -5.52
CA HIS A 146 16.02 -22.69 -5.39
C HIS A 146 15.72 -23.43 -6.71
N GLY A 147 16.38 -23.09 -7.82
CA GLY A 147 16.26 -23.79 -9.10
C GLY A 147 15.10 -23.34 -10.00
N TYR A 148 14.39 -22.27 -9.63
CA TYR A 148 13.33 -21.69 -10.48
C TYR A 148 13.92 -20.71 -11.49
N VAL A 149 13.28 -20.58 -12.66
CA VAL A 149 13.60 -19.53 -13.63
C VAL A 149 12.96 -18.22 -13.17
N PRO A 150 13.74 -17.17 -12.84
CA PRO A 150 13.18 -15.93 -12.33
C PRO A 150 12.41 -15.14 -13.40
N LEU A 151 11.51 -14.25 -12.95
CA LEU A 151 10.85 -13.27 -13.80
C LEU A 151 11.90 -12.41 -14.53
N SER A 152 11.87 -12.43 -15.87
CA SER A 152 12.88 -11.76 -16.72
C SER A 152 13.00 -10.25 -16.45
N THR A 153 11.94 -9.61 -15.95
CA THR A 153 11.98 -8.18 -15.68
C THR A 153 12.74 -7.80 -14.42
N PHE A 154 13.05 -8.74 -13.55
CA PHE A 154 13.79 -8.50 -12.31
C PHE A 154 15.10 -9.27 -12.34
N PRO A 155 16.16 -8.72 -12.97
CA PRO A 155 17.44 -9.41 -13.08
C PRO A 155 18.01 -9.68 -11.67
N PRO A 156 18.44 -10.92 -11.36
CA PRO A 156 19.01 -11.29 -10.07
C PRO A 156 20.10 -10.37 -9.55
N ARG A 157 19.99 -9.95 -8.29
CA ARG A 157 21.02 -9.21 -7.54
C ARG A 157 21.44 -9.96 -6.28
N SER A 158 22.74 -10.00 -6.03
CA SER A 158 23.35 -10.74 -4.93
C SER A 158 23.27 -10.05 -3.56
N ASN A 159 22.84 -8.78 -3.50
CA ASN A 159 22.72 -8.03 -2.24
C ASN A 159 21.41 -8.36 -1.51
N VAL A 160 21.30 -9.59 -1.01
CA VAL A 160 20.06 -10.12 -0.42
C VAL A 160 19.92 -9.70 1.05
N PRO A 161 18.88 -8.93 1.42
CA PRO A 161 18.60 -8.57 2.80
C PRO A 161 18.38 -9.78 3.71
N ARG A 162 18.75 -9.63 4.98
CA ARG A 162 18.43 -10.61 6.03
C ARG A 162 16.91 -10.78 6.11
N GLY A 163 16.42 -12.01 6.03
CA GLY A 163 14.98 -12.33 6.03
C GLY A 163 14.43 -12.75 4.67
N VAL A 164 15.04 -12.35 3.55
CA VAL A 164 14.53 -12.72 2.21
C VAL A 164 14.63 -14.22 1.94
N ARG A 165 15.76 -14.85 2.26
CA ARG A 165 15.94 -16.30 2.08
C ARG A 165 14.89 -17.15 2.80
N PRO A 166 14.67 -17.00 4.12
CA PRO A 166 13.64 -17.77 4.80
C PRO A 166 12.23 -17.43 4.30
N ALA A 167 11.95 -16.17 3.95
CA ALA A 167 10.65 -15.78 3.40
C ALA A 167 10.38 -16.44 2.03
N VAL A 168 11.38 -16.49 1.14
CA VAL A 168 11.25 -17.15 -0.18
C VAL A 168 11.04 -18.64 -0.01
N ALA A 169 11.84 -19.30 0.84
CA ALA A 169 11.67 -20.72 1.12
C ALA A 169 10.25 -21.03 1.64
N ALA A 170 9.74 -20.23 2.57
CA ALA A 170 8.37 -20.37 3.09
C ALA A 170 7.31 -20.16 2.01
N ALA A 171 7.44 -19.10 1.19
CA ALA A 171 6.47 -18.78 0.14
C ALA A 171 6.44 -19.84 -0.97
N LEU A 172 7.59 -20.39 -1.35
CA LEU A 172 7.67 -21.46 -2.36
C LEU A 172 7.07 -22.78 -1.86
N ALA A 173 7.16 -23.06 -0.56
CA ALA A 173 6.63 -24.29 0.06
C ALA A 173 5.10 -24.29 0.24
N GLN A 174 4.45 -23.13 0.20
CA GLN A 174 2.99 -23.04 0.23
C GLN A 174 2.43 -23.28 -1.18
N GLU A 175 2.03 -24.52 -1.47
CA GLU A 175 1.38 -24.93 -2.72
C GLU A 175 -0.06 -24.39 -2.84
#